data_AF-A0A918JW09-F1
#
_entry.id   AF-A0A918JW09-F1
#
_cell.length_a   1.000
_cell.length_b   1.000
_cell.length_c   1.000
_cell.angle_alpha   90.00
_cell.angle_beta   90.00
_cell.angle_gamma   90.00
#
_symmetry.space_group_name_H-M   'P 1'
#
loop_
_entity.id
_entity.type
_entity.pdbx_description
1 polymer ?
#
loop_
_entity_poly.entity_id
_entity_poly.type
_entity_poly.pdbx_seq_one_letter_code
_entity_poly.pdbx_strand_id
1 'polypeptide(L)'
;MKKLMYVAVYILALGFYACGSDNDDEFDCSAGTVAIAETGNKYRENSSTDNCEAYKTAMEGYLNNSCTEDKELIKIYLSQLELLGDCTIAGKKCLLCKNGEQKTFICRGENGNAFIQESNNGEITLRDTGVTFDKYVELSNCE
;
A
#
# COMPACT_ATOMS: atom_id res chain seq x y z
N MET A 1 17.06 -8.45 36.34
CA MET A 1 15.88 -8.47 37.24
C MET A 1 15.03 -7.25 36.90
N LYS A 2 13.74 -7.26 36.57
CA LYS A 2 12.68 -8.26 36.49
C LYS A 2 11.65 -7.71 35.46
N LYS A 3 11.03 -8.67 34.77
CA LYS A 3 9.80 -8.66 33.98
C LYS A 3 8.80 -7.54 34.31
N LEU A 4 8.19 -6.95 33.28
CA LEU A 4 6.73 -6.77 33.20
C LEU A 4 6.28 -6.88 31.72
N MET A 5 5.61 -8.00 31.42
CA MET A 5 4.66 -8.10 30.31
C MET A 5 3.52 -7.12 30.59
N TYR A 6 3.07 -6.37 29.59
CA TYR A 6 1.66 -6.06 29.45
C TYR A 6 1.28 -6.12 27.97
N VAL A 7 0.73 -7.28 27.64
CA VAL A 7 -0.22 -7.50 26.55
C VAL A 7 -1.42 -6.59 26.83
N ALA A 8 -1.70 -5.65 25.93
CA ALA A 8 -2.99 -5.01 25.78
C ALA A 8 -3.32 -5.12 24.29
N VAL A 9 -3.86 -6.27 23.90
CA VAL A 9 -5.27 -6.38 23.50
C VAL A 9 -5.60 -5.26 22.52
N TYR A 10 -5.24 -5.51 21.27
CA TYR A 10 -5.84 -4.86 20.12
C TYR A 10 -7.36 -4.95 20.28
N ILE A 11 -7.99 -3.79 20.43
CA ILE A 11 -9.43 -3.63 20.28
C ILE A 11 -9.73 -3.87 18.79
N LEU A 12 -9.81 -5.15 18.41
CA LEU A 12 -10.54 -5.63 17.23
C LEU A 12 -12.03 -5.59 17.61
N ALA A 13 -12.56 -4.37 17.67
CA ALA A 13 -13.98 -4.10 17.77
C ALA A 13 -14.32 -2.99 16.76
N LEU A 14 -14.04 -3.26 15.50
CA LEU A 14 -14.71 -2.59 14.41
C LEU A 14 -15.55 -3.64 13.68
N GLY A 15 -16.85 -3.59 13.98
CA GLY A 15 -17.91 -3.90 13.02
C GLY A 15 -18.02 -5.35 12.55
N PHE A 16 -18.51 -6.23 13.41
CA PHE A 16 -19.27 -7.39 12.94
C PHE A 16 -20.60 -6.92 12.35
N TYR A 17 -20.66 -6.66 11.04
CA TYR A 17 -21.85 -6.61 10.16
C TYR A 17 -21.27 -6.26 8.77
N ALA A 18 -21.19 -7.13 7.77
CA ALA A 18 -22.06 -8.24 7.39
C ALA A 18 -21.24 -9.38 6.73
N CYS A 19 -21.27 -10.59 7.32
CA CYS A 19 -21.11 -11.83 6.56
C CYS A 19 -22.48 -12.47 6.58
N GLY A 20 -23.28 -12.15 5.56
CA GLY A 20 -24.58 -12.75 5.36
C GLY A 20 -24.66 -13.25 3.94
N SER A 21 -24.10 -14.42 3.67
CA SER A 21 -24.70 -15.37 2.74
C SER A 21 -24.02 -16.74 2.86
N ASP A 22 -24.85 -17.73 3.20
CA ASP A 22 -24.57 -19.16 3.16
C ASP A 22 -24.61 -19.63 1.70
N ASN A 23 -23.62 -19.30 0.87
CA ASN A 23 -23.51 -19.87 -0.48
C ASN A 23 -22.05 -20.28 -0.77
N ASP A 24 -21.87 -21.56 -1.12
CA ASP A 24 -20.59 -22.26 -1.29
C ASP A 24 -19.70 -21.78 -2.47
N ASP A 25 -19.94 -20.58 -3.01
CA ASP A 25 -19.13 -19.91 -4.05
C ASP A 25 -18.82 -18.44 -3.70
N GLU A 26 -19.05 -18.03 -2.45
CA GLU A 26 -18.91 -16.65 -2.01
C GLU A 26 -17.46 -16.28 -1.66
N PHE A 27 -17.01 -15.11 -2.13
CA PHE A 27 -15.69 -14.58 -1.82
C PHE A 27 -15.53 -14.38 -0.31
N ASP A 28 -14.60 -15.12 0.30
CA ASP A 28 -14.30 -14.97 1.73
C ASP A 28 -13.60 -13.64 2.01
N CYS A 29 -14.36 -12.65 2.48
CA CYS A 29 -13.84 -11.33 2.84
C CYS A 29 -12.78 -11.35 3.95
N SER A 30 -12.78 -12.36 4.82
CA SER A 30 -11.74 -12.54 5.83
C SER A 30 -10.44 -12.96 5.17
N ALA A 31 -10.50 -13.94 4.27
CA ALA A 31 -9.36 -14.33 3.44
C ALA A 31 -8.89 -13.19 2.53
N GLY A 32 -9.81 -12.40 1.97
CA GLY A 32 -9.50 -11.23 1.16
C GLY A 32 -8.70 -10.17 1.93
N THR A 33 -9.06 -9.91 3.19
CA THR A 33 -8.32 -8.99 4.07
C THR A 33 -6.89 -9.48 4.30
N VAL A 34 -6.72 -10.79 4.57
CA VAL A 34 -5.39 -11.41 4.74
C VAL A 34 -4.58 -11.32 3.44
N ALA A 35 -5.21 -11.60 2.30
CA ALA A 35 -4.57 -11.53 0.99
C ALA A 35 -4.05 -10.12 0.68
N ILE A 36 -4.83 -9.06 0.95
CA ILE A 36 -4.40 -7.66 0.82
C ILE A 36 -3.14 -7.40 1.66
N ALA A 37 -3.13 -7.81 2.93
CA ALA A 37 -1.99 -7.58 3.82
C ALA A 37 -0.73 -8.33 3.35
N GLU A 38 -0.85 -9.61 2.99
CA GLU A 38 0.28 -10.44 2.55
C GLU A 38 0.88 -9.96 1.23
N THR A 39 0.04 -9.67 0.24
CA THR A 39 0.50 -9.19 -1.07
C THR A 39 1.06 -7.77 -0.98
N GLY A 40 0.48 -6.91 -0.14
CA GLY A 40 1.04 -5.58 0.17
C GLY A 40 2.41 -5.66 0.84
N ASN A 41 2.62 -6.62 1.75
CA ASN A 41 3.93 -6.86 2.35
C ASN A 41 4.96 -7.34 1.31
N LYS A 42 4.59 -8.29 0.44
CA LYS A 42 5.46 -8.78 -0.64
C LYS A 42 5.82 -7.66 -1.63
N TYR A 43 4.86 -6.81 -2.00
CA TYR A 43 5.10 -5.66 -2.86
C TYR A 43 6.04 -4.62 -2.23
N ARG A 44 5.93 -4.42 -0.91
CA ARG A 44 6.84 -3.56 -0.15
C ARG A 44 8.26 -4.13 -0.07
N GLU A 45 8.41 -5.43 0.08
CA GLU A 45 9.71 -6.12 0.11
C GLU A 45 10.36 -6.18 -1.28
N ASN A 46 9.54 -6.40 -2.32
CA ASN A 46 9.96 -6.47 -3.71
C ASN A 46 8.85 -5.95 -4.62
N SER A 47 9.03 -4.74 -5.14
CA SER A 47 8.06 -4.07 -6.01
C SER A 47 8.11 -4.54 -7.47
N SER A 48 8.18 -5.86 -7.68
CA SER A 48 8.08 -6.47 -9.02
C SER A 48 6.67 -6.35 -9.59
N THR A 49 6.53 -6.54 -10.91
CA THR A 49 5.24 -6.62 -11.61
C THR A 49 4.31 -7.60 -10.92
N ASP A 50 4.78 -8.84 -10.70
CA ASP A 50 3.96 -9.93 -10.16
C ASP A 50 3.43 -9.60 -8.76
N ASN A 51 4.25 -8.97 -7.91
CA ASN A 51 3.83 -8.56 -6.58
C ASN A 51 2.87 -7.36 -6.61
N CYS A 52 3.04 -6.43 -7.57
CA CYS A 52 2.09 -5.34 -7.80
C CYS A 52 0.73 -5.90 -8.21
N GLU A 53 0.71 -6.78 -9.22
CA GLU A 53 -0.50 -7.38 -9.76
C GLU A 53 -1.23 -8.20 -8.69
N ALA A 54 -0.49 -8.98 -7.88
CA ALA A 54 -1.08 -9.72 -6.78
C ALA A 54 -1.74 -8.80 -5.74
N TYR A 55 -1.08 -7.68 -5.38
CA TYR A 55 -1.63 -6.73 -4.41
C TYR A 55 -2.84 -5.98 -4.96
N LYS A 56 -2.75 -5.52 -6.21
CA LYS A 56 -3.86 -4.92 -6.94
C LYS A 56 -5.07 -5.85 -7.00
N THR A 57 -4.86 -7.10 -7.42
CA THR A 57 -5.91 -8.12 -7.54
C THR A 57 -6.59 -8.39 -6.20
N ALA A 58 -5.83 -8.44 -5.10
CA ALA A 58 -6.40 -8.66 -3.77
C ALA A 58 -7.33 -7.52 -3.34
N MET A 59 -6.94 -6.25 -3.58
CA MET A 59 -7.78 -5.09 -3.29
C MET A 59 -9.01 -5.01 -4.20
N GLU A 60 -8.85 -5.23 -5.50
CA GLU A 60 -9.97 -5.26 -6.45
C GLU A 60 -10.97 -6.36 -6.10
N GLY A 61 -10.49 -7.57 -5.74
CA GLY A 61 -11.33 -8.67 -5.29
C GLY A 61 -12.15 -8.30 -4.05
N TYR A 62 -11.52 -7.68 -3.06
CA TYR A 62 -12.20 -7.25 -1.84
C TYR A 62 -13.27 -6.17 -2.11
N LEU A 63 -12.97 -5.19 -2.95
CA LEU A 63 -13.91 -4.12 -3.30
C LEU A 63 -15.06 -4.62 -4.18
N ASN A 64 -14.76 -5.43 -5.21
CA ASN A 64 -15.76 -5.95 -6.15
C ASN A 64 -16.76 -6.89 -5.48
N ASN A 65 -16.36 -7.55 -4.39
CA ASN A 65 -17.24 -8.39 -3.58
C ASN A 65 -17.90 -7.64 -2.40
N SER A 66 -17.84 -6.29 -2.39
CA SER A 66 -18.48 -5.46 -1.37
C SER A 66 -18.13 -5.84 0.06
N CYS A 67 -16.88 -6.27 0.30
CA CYS A 67 -16.44 -6.75 1.62
C CYS A 67 -16.38 -5.67 2.71
N THR A 68 -16.63 -4.41 2.36
CA THR A 68 -16.76 -3.31 3.30
C THR A 68 -17.75 -2.26 2.77
N GLU A 69 -18.48 -1.62 3.69
CA GLU A 69 -19.28 -0.41 3.41
C GLU A 69 -18.61 0.87 3.93
N ASP A 70 -17.43 0.75 4.54
CA ASP A 70 -16.68 1.89 5.07
C ASP A 70 -16.13 2.74 3.93
N LYS A 71 -16.74 3.91 3.73
CA LYS A 71 -16.39 4.85 2.65
C LYS A 71 -14.96 5.38 2.75
N GLU A 72 -14.40 5.51 3.94
CA GLU A 72 -13.02 5.97 4.10
C GLU A 72 -12.05 4.85 3.74
N LEU A 73 -12.34 3.62 4.14
CA LEU A 73 -11.55 2.45 3.73
C LEU A 73 -11.60 2.22 2.21
N ILE A 74 -12.79 2.36 1.60
CA ILE A 74 -12.97 2.27 0.14
C ILE A 74 -12.12 3.33 -0.56
N LYS A 75 -12.15 4.59 -0.11
CA LYS A 75 -11.30 5.65 -0.67
C LYS A 75 -9.82 5.29 -0.58
N ILE A 76 -9.36 4.79 0.57
CA ILE A 76 -7.96 4.38 0.76
C ILE A 76 -7.57 3.32 -0.27
N TYR A 77 -8.37 2.27 -0.46
CA TYR A 77 -8.07 1.23 -1.43
C TYR A 77 -8.14 1.73 -2.88
N LEU A 78 -9.10 2.58 -3.22
CA LEU A 78 -9.18 3.18 -4.56
C LEU A 78 -7.96 4.07 -4.86
N SER A 79 -7.55 4.92 -3.92
CA SER A 79 -6.32 5.73 -4.07
C SER A 79 -5.08 4.84 -4.17
N GLN A 80 -5.03 3.74 -3.41
CA GLN A 80 -3.92 2.80 -3.50
C GLN A 80 -3.89 2.09 -4.86
N LEU A 81 -5.03 1.71 -5.41
CA LEU A 81 -5.15 1.11 -6.75
C LEU A 81 -4.73 2.10 -7.85
N GLU A 82 -5.11 3.37 -7.73
CA GLU A 82 -4.68 4.43 -8.65
C GLU A 82 -3.14 4.59 -8.62
N LEU A 83 -2.53 4.54 -7.44
CA LEU A 83 -1.07 4.59 -7.28
C LEU A 83 -0.35 3.37 -7.90
N LEU A 84 -0.97 2.19 -7.84
CA LEU A 84 -0.42 0.98 -8.48
C LEU A 84 -0.57 1.00 -10.01
N GLY A 85 -1.54 1.75 -10.54
CA GLY A 85 -1.75 1.92 -11.97
C GLY A 85 -2.03 0.60 -12.67
N ASP A 86 -1.40 0.36 -13.81
CA ASP A 86 -1.56 -0.86 -14.62
C ASP A 86 -0.55 -1.96 -14.26
N CYS A 87 0.27 -1.76 -13.22
CA CYS A 87 1.40 -2.62 -12.87
C CYS A 87 2.41 -2.86 -14.02
N THR A 88 2.22 -2.30 -15.22
CA THR A 88 3.22 -2.33 -16.31
C THR A 88 4.34 -1.34 -16.04
N ILE A 89 4.08 -0.35 -15.17
CA ILE A 89 5.11 0.29 -14.35
C ILE A 89 5.57 -0.66 -13.24
N ALA A 90 5.96 -1.86 -13.64
CA ALA A 90 6.82 -2.72 -12.86
C ALA A 90 8.07 -1.90 -12.47
N GLY A 91 8.14 -1.38 -11.26
CA GLY A 91 9.30 -0.63 -10.82
C GLY A 91 9.15 0.89 -10.74
N LYS A 92 7.99 1.42 -10.33
CA LYS A 92 8.03 2.58 -9.40
C LYS A 92 8.69 2.09 -8.10
N LYS A 93 10.01 1.97 -8.11
CA LYS A 93 10.81 1.71 -6.92
C LYS A 93 10.64 2.96 -6.07
N CYS A 94 9.78 2.89 -5.05
CA CYS A 94 9.69 3.93 -4.05
C CYS A 94 10.68 3.57 -2.95
N LEU A 95 11.74 4.36 -2.82
CA LEU A 95 12.71 4.20 -1.76
C LEU A 95 12.43 5.18 -0.64
N LEU A 96 12.71 4.77 0.59
CA LEU A 96 12.63 5.66 1.74
C LEU A 96 13.96 6.40 1.87
N CYS A 97 14.00 7.65 1.45
CA CYS A 97 15.18 8.47 1.51
C CYS A 97 15.20 9.31 2.79
N LYS A 98 16.35 9.30 3.48
CA LYS A 98 16.60 10.11 4.68
C LYS A 98 17.41 11.35 4.28
N ASN A 99 16.88 12.52 4.61
CA ASN A 99 17.61 13.79 4.54
C ASN A 99 17.65 14.41 5.94
N GLY A 100 18.74 14.17 6.68
CA GLY A 100 18.78 14.41 8.11
C GLY A 100 17.78 13.53 8.85
N GLU A 101 16.89 14.15 9.63
CA GLU A 101 15.83 13.45 10.37
C GLU A 101 14.54 13.22 9.54
N GLN A 102 14.42 13.88 8.39
CA GLN A 102 13.23 13.76 7.53
C GLN A 102 13.30 12.49 6.68
N LYS A 103 12.17 11.78 6.61
CA LYS A 103 11.97 10.60 5.78
C LYS A 103 10.99 10.94 4.66
N THR A 104 11.37 10.63 3.43
CA THR A 104 10.57 10.94 2.25
C THR A 104 10.56 9.74 1.32
N PHE A 105 9.39 9.39 0.79
CA PHE A 105 9.30 8.36 -0.25
C PHE A 105 9.64 8.97 -1.60
N ILE A 106 10.61 8.39 -2.28
CA ILE A 106 11.06 8.79 -3.61
C ILE A 106 10.76 7.67 -4.57
N CYS A 107 9.85 7.90 -5.51
CA CYS A 107 9.39 6.92 -6.48
C CYS A 107 9.98 7.19 -7.86
N ARG A 108 10.33 6.14 -8.59
CA ARG A 108 10.64 6.27 -10.02
C ARG A 108 9.36 6.59 -10.80
N GLY A 109 9.33 7.68 -11.55
CA GLY A 109 8.24 8.02 -12.47
C GLY A 109 8.38 7.39 -13.85
N GLU A 110 7.33 7.48 -14.66
CA GLU A 110 7.26 6.92 -16.01
C GLU A 110 8.29 7.56 -16.96
N ASN A 111 8.62 8.83 -16.75
CA ASN A 111 9.66 9.54 -17.48
C ASN A 111 11.09 9.19 -17.00
N GLY A 112 11.23 8.29 -16.02
CA GLY A 112 12.51 7.91 -15.42
C GLY A 112 13.02 8.86 -14.33
N ASN A 113 12.29 9.93 -14.02
CA ASN A 113 12.64 10.86 -12.95
C ASN A 113 12.28 10.31 -11.56
N ALA A 114 12.89 10.87 -10.52
CA ALA A 114 12.45 10.73 -9.15
C ALA A 114 11.23 11.62 -8.89
N PHE A 115 10.24 11.07 -8.20
CA PHE A 115 9.05 11.77 -7.71
C PHE A 115 9.00 11.68 -6.20
N ILE A 116 8.79 12.81 -5.55
CA ILE A 116 8.61 12.88 -4.10
C ILE A 116 7.14 12.66 -3.79
N GLN A 117 6.84 11.71 -2.90
CA GLN A 117 5.51 11.51 -2.35
C GLN A 117 5.25 12.50 -1.22
N GLU A 118 4.23 13.34 -1.38
CA GLU A 118 3.83 14.35 -0.41
C GLU A 118 2.39 14.09 0.03
N SER A 119 2.15 14.08 1.34
CA SER A 119 0.81 13.94 1.92
C SER A 119 0.28 15.31 2.32
N ASN A 120 -0.72 15.80 1.60
CA ASN A 120 -1.39 17.09 1.84
C ASN A 120 -2.84 16.83 2.23
N ASN A 121 -3.22 17.13 3.48
CA ASN A 121 -4.59 16.92 3.99
C ASN A 121 -5.12 15.47 3.82
N GLY A 122 -4.24 14.47 3.90
CA GLY A 122 -4.59 13.06 3.71
C GLY A 122 -4.63 12.61 2.24
N GLU A 123 -4.45 13.54 1.30
CA GLU A 123 -4.28 13.24 -0.13
C GLU A 123 -2.79 13.05 -0.45
N ILE A 124 -2.47 11.96 -1.16
CA ILE A 124 -1.12 11.64 -1.57
C ILE A 124 -0.90 12.19 -2.97
N THR A 125 0.12 13.03 -3.13
CA THR A 125 0.53 13.61 -4.42
C THR A 125 1.97 13.25 -4.74
N LEU A 126 2.30 13.18 -6.03
CA LEU A 126 3.66 12.91 -6.52
C LEU A 126 4.21 14.16 -7.20
N ARG A 127 5.30 14.72 -6.68
CA ARG A 127 5.99 15.87 -7.26
C ARG A 127 7.22 15.43 -8.04
N ASP A 128 7.25 15.71 -9.35
CA ASP A 128 8.43 15.47 -10.20
C ASP A 128 9.60 16.34 -9.71
N THR A 129 10.77 15.73 -9.54
CA THR A 129 12.00 16.43 -9.15
C THR A 129 12.78 16.98 -10.33
N GLY A 130 12.50 16.52 -11.56
CA GLY A 130 13.30 16.80 -12.76
C GLY A 130 14.66 16.10 -12.79
N VAL A 131 14.95 15.24 -11.80
CA VAL A 131 16.20 14.49 -11.66
C VAL A 131 15.91 13.02 -11.92
N THR A 132 16.79 12.30 -12.62
CA THR A 132 16.61 10.86 -12.84
C THR A 132 16.58 10.11 -11.51
N PHE A 133 15.77 9.06 -11.43
CA PHE A 133 15.61 8.29 -10.21
C PHE A 133 16.94 7.77 -9.66
N ASP A 134 17.76 7.15 -10.51
CA ASP A 134 19.06 6.62 -10.12
C ASP A 134 20.00 7.71 -9.59
N LYS A 135 19.94 8.92 -10.18
CA LYS A 135 20.77 10.04 -9.72
C LYS A 135 20.29 10.59 -8.39
N TYR A 136 18.98 10.65 -8.16
CA TYR A 136 18.43 11.07 -6.88
C TYR A 136 18.85 10.10 -5.77
N VAL A 137 18.78 8.79 -6.04
CA VAL A 137 19.17 7.72 -5.12
C VAL A 137 20.67 7.73 -4.83
N GLU A 138 21.52 8.02 -5.83
CA GLU A 138 22.97 8.17 -5.61
C GLU A 138 23.29 9.36 -4.67
N LEU A 139 22.51 10.45 -4.79
CA LEU A 139 22.71 11.67 -4.03
C LEU A 139 22.03 11.66 -2.65
N SER A 140 21.20 10.67 -2.37
CA SER A 140 20.33 10.61 -1.19
C SER A 140 20.54 9.30 -0.42
N ASN A 141 20.39 9.33 0.91
CA ASN A 141 20.51 8.10 1.69
C ASN A 141 19.19 7.32 1.66
N CYS A 142 18.97 6.59 0.57
CA CYS A 142 17.74 5.85 0.28
C CYS A 142 17.88 4.36 0.61
N GLU A 143 16.97 3.84 1.45
CA GLU A 143 16.83 2.42 1.82
C GLU A 143 15.56 1.82 1.21
#